data_AF-A0A952LB16-F1
#
_entry.id   AF-A0A952LB16-F1
#
_cell.length_a   1.000
_cell.length_b   1.000
_cell.length_c   1.000
_cell.angle_alpha   90.00
_cell.angle_beta   90.00
_cell.angle_gamma   90.00
#
_symmetry.space_group_name_H-M   'P 1'
#
loop_
_entity.id
_entity.type
_entity.pdbx_description
1 polymer ?
#
loop_
_entity_poly.entity_id
_entity_poly.type
_entity_poly.pdbx_seq_one_letter_code
_entity_poly.pdbx_strand_id
1 'polypeptide(L)'
;MKFGIDRLLAEPELRRPLAGRRVALVAHPASVTEDLTHSLDALAACPDLRLTAALGPQHGLKGDKQDNMVETANTLDPIYGIPVFSLYGEVRRPTAAMMDTADVFLFDLQDLGCRIYTFVTTLLYLLQ
;
A
#
# COMPACT_ATOMS: atom_id res chain seq x y z
N MET A 1 10.95 15.85 -10.90
CA MET A 1 10.62 14.49 -11.40
C MET A 1 9.23 14.18 -10.85
N LYS A 2 8.28 13.68 -11.64
CA LYS A 2 6.96 13.28 -11.10
C LYS A 2 7.03 11.84 -10.60
N PHE A 3 6.51 11.56 -9.40
CA PHE A 3 6.47 10.19 -8.88
C PHE A 3 5.39 9.37 -9.59
N GLY A 4 5.44 8.04 -9.43
CA GLY A 4 4.46 7.14 -10.02
C GLY A 4 3.03 7.45 -9.57
N ILE A 5 2.85 7.74 -8.27
CA ILE A 5 1.56 8.14 -7.70
C ILE A 5 1.04 9.43 -8.32
N ASP A 6 1.86 10.47 -8.46
CA ASP A 6 1.44 11.75 -9.06
C ASP A 6 0.96 11.57 -10.50
N ARG A 7 1.63 10.69 -11.27
CA ARG A 7 1.22 10.35 -12.63
C ARG A 7 -0.10 9.58 -12.63
N LEU A 8 -0.25 8.58 -11.77
CA LEU A 8 -1.49 7.81 -11.66
C LEU A 8 -2.69 8.72 -11.27
N LEU A 9 -2.45 9.76 -10.46
CA LEU A 9 -3.46 10.75 -10.07
C LEU A 9 -3.76 11.78 -11.18
N ALA A 10 -2.76 12.18 -11.96
CA ALA A 10 -2.94 13.20 -13.00
C ALA A 10 -3.40 12.64 -14.36
N GLU A 11 -3.17 11.35 -14.65
CA GLU A 11 -3.40 10.75 -15.96
C GLU A 11 -4.51 9.68 -15.89
N PRO A 12 -5.78 10.01 -16.23
CA PRO A 12 -6.91 9.08 -16.13
C PRO A 12 -6.74 7.79 -16.94
N GLU A 13 -6.00 7.83 -18.06
CA GLU A 13 -5.72 6.64 -18.87
C GLU A 13 -4.91 5.58 -18.11
N LEU A 14 -4.10 5.98 -17.11
CA LEU A 14 -3.39 5.03 -16.23
C LEU A 14 -4.33 4.37 -15.21
N ARG A 15 -5.44 5.04 -14.85
CA ARG A 15 -6.47 4.48 -13.94
C ARG A 15 -7.53 3.67 -14.65
N ARG A 16 -7.72 3.89 -15.96
CA ARG A 16 -8.73 3.20 -16.76
C ARG A 16 -8.71 1.66 -16.61
N PRO A 17 -7.56 0.97 -16.56
CA PRO A 17 -7.52 -0.48 -16.33
C PRO A 17 -7.92 -0.93 -14.92
N LEU A 18 -8.01 0.00 -13.96
CA LEU A 18 -8.37 -0.24 -12.56
C LEU A 18 -9.88 -0.03 -12.31
N ALA A 19 -10.58 0.64 -13.23
CA ALA A 19 -12.00 0.94 -13.08
C ALA A 19 -12.83 -0.34 -12.88
N GLY A 20 -13.68 -0.35 -11.84
CA GLY A 20 -14.51 -1.49 -11.47
C GLY A 20 -13.79 -2.64 -10.77
N ARG A 21 -12.45 -2.59 -10.66
CA ARG A 21 -11.65 -3.59 -9.94
C ARG A 21 -11.47 -3.19 -8.48
N ARG A 22 -11.33 -4.18 -7.60
CA ARG A 22 -10.95 -3.99 -6.20
C ARG A 22 -9.44 -3.75 -6.14
N VAL A 23 -9.03 -2.63 -5.56
CA VAL A 23 -7.63 -2.22 -5.51
C VAL A 23 -7.16 -2.24 -4.06
N ALA A 24 -6.01 -2.88 -3.83
CA ALA A 24 -5.28 -2.79 -2.57
C ALA A 24 -4.00 -1.97 -2.76
N LEU A 25 -3.59 -1.25 -1.72
CA LEU A 25 -2.35 -0.48 -1.71
C LEU A 25 -1.32 -1.13 -0.78
N VAL A 26 -0.11 -1.38 -1.28
CA VAL A 26 1.07 -1.67 -0.47
C VAL A 26 1.88 -0.39 -0.34
N ALA A 27 1.92 0.18 0.87
CA ALA A 27 2.53 1.48 1.13
C ALA A 27 3.16 1.55 2.52
N HIS A 28 3.97 2.57 2.76
CA HIS A 28 4.62 2.90 4.03
C HIS A 28 4.65 4.43 4.20
N PRO A 29 5.20 4.98 5.30
CA PRO A 29 5.13 6.42 5.55
C PRO A 29 5.68 7.35 4.46
N ALA A 30 6.66 6.91 3.66
CA ALA A 30 7.20 7.72 2.56
C ALA A 30 6.45 7.54 1.24
N SER A 31 5.36 6.77 1.23
CA SER A 31 4.41 6.66 0.12
C SER A 31 3.53 7.90 0.08
N VAL A 32 4.10 8.98 -0.46
CA VAL A 32 3.45 10.29 -0.52
C VAL A 32 3.57 10.90 -1.92
N THR A 33 2.60 11.73 -2.27
CA THR A 33 2.59 12.59 -3.47
C THR A 33 3.64 13.70 -3.35
N GLU A 34 3.82 14.47 -4.44
CA GLU A 34 4.69 15.65 -4.47
C GLU A 34 4.36 16.68 -3.37
N ASP A 35 3.09 16.78 -2.96
CA ASP A 35 2.62 17.68 -1.89
C ASP A 35 2.57 17.02 -0.50
N LEU A 36 3.17 15.85 -0.35
CA LEU A 36 3.26 15.06 0.89
C LEU A 36 1.93 14.47 1.37
N THR A 37 0.90 14.41 0.51
CA THR A 37 -0.32 13.65 0.80
C THR A 37 -0.03 12.16 0.71
N HIS A 38 -0.41 11.38 1.73
CA HIS A 38 -0.18 9.94 1.72
C HIS A 38 -0.94 9.27 0.57
N SER A 39 -0.31 8.32 -0.12
CA SER A 39 -0.86 7.66 -1.31
C SER A 39 -2.21 6.99 -1.05
N LEU A 40 -2.44 6.47 0.17
CA LEU A 40 -3.77 5.96 0.54
C LEU A 40 -4.85 7.03 0.42
N ASP A 41 -4.59 8.21 0.98
CA ASP A 41 -5.58 9.28 1.06
C ASP A 41 -5.82 9.88 -0.33
N ALA A 42 -4.76 10.03 -1.12
CA ALA A 42 -4.84 10.51 -2.50
C ALA A 42 -5.60 9.54 -3.44
N LEU A 43 -5.37 8.22 -3.30
CA LEU A 43 -6.12 7.22 -4.06
C LEU A 43 -7.57 7.11 -3.60
N ALA A 44 -7.84 7.26 -2.30
CA ALA A 44 -9.20 7.25 -1.76
C ALA A 44 -10.04 8.45 -2.22
N ALA A 45 -9.39 9.56 -2.55
CA ALA A 45 -10.04 10.73 -3.13
C ALA A 45 -10.43 10.55 -4.62
N CYS A 46 -9.95 9.50 -5.28
CA CYS A 46 -10.28 9.21 -6.69
C CYS A 46 -11.62 8.43 -6.78
N PRO A 47 -12.70 9.02 -7.32
CA PRO A 47 -14.02 8.39 -7.35
C PRO A 47 -14.11 7.18 -8.30
N ASP A 48 -13.18 7.07 -9.25
CA ASP A 48 -13.06 5.97 -10.21
C ASP A 48 -12.28 4.76 -9.67
N LEU A 49 -11.71 4.87 -8.46
CA LEU A 49 -11.00 3.79 -7.79
C LEU A 49 -11.80 3.20 -6.64
N ARG A 50 -11.78 1.88 -6.52
CA ARG A 50 -12.37 1.15 -5.40
C ARG A 50 -11.27 0.55 -4.55
N LEU A 51 -10.82 1.30 -3.54
CA LEU A 51 -9.90 0.79 -2.53
C LEU A 51 -10.62 -0.19 -1.59
N THR A 52 -10.04 -1.38 -1.41
CA THR A 52 -10.64 -2.44 -0.58
C THR A 52 -9.74 -2.93 0.54
N ALA A 53 -8.43 -2.66 0.48
CA ALA A 53 -7.49 -2.98 1.55
C ALA A 53 -6.22 -2.14 1.42
N ALA A 54 -5.44 -2.10 2.49
CA ALA A 54 -4.05 -1.65 2.46
C ALA A 54 -3.16 -2.64 3.19
N LEU A 55 -1.88 -2.67 2.81
CA LEU A 55 -0.87 -3.55 3.39
C LEU A 55 0.37 -2.71 3.73
N GLY A 56 0.80 -2.78 4.99
CA GLY A 56 2.02 -2.15 5.46
C GLY A 56 3.15 -3.17 5.61
N PRO A 57 4.37 -2.90 5.08
CA PRO A 57 5.55 -3.71 5.34
C PRO A 57 6.15 -3.37 6.73
N GLN A 58 7.46 -3.56 6.90
CA GLN A 58 8.17 -3.10 8.09
C GLN A 58 7.89 -1.61 8.36
N HIS A 59 7.57 -1.26 9.61
CA HIS A 59 7.16 0.07 10.08
C HIS A 59 5.71 0.52 9.76
N GLY A 60 4.88 -0.35 9.18
CA GLY A 60 3.46 -0.11 8.99
C GLY A 60 3.14 0.87 7.84
N LEU A 61 1.85 1.22 7.70
CA LEU A 61 1.33 2.00 6.57
C LEU A 61 1.56 3.52 6.72
N LYS A 62 1.11 4.12 7.84
CA LYS A 62 1.14 5.58 8.07
C LYS A 62 2.18 6.04 9.10
N GLY A 63 2.92 5.12 9.72
CA GLY A 63 4.04 5.46 10.62
C GLY A 63 3.61 5.83 12.04
N ASP A 64 2.33 5.62 12.35
CA ASP A 64 1.66 5.91 13.63
C ASP A 64 2.21 5.11 14.82
N LYS A 65 3.16 4.19 14.57
CA LYS A 65 3.70 3.27 15.54
C LYS A 65 5.21 3.38 15.60
N GLN A 66 5.70 3.64 16.81
CA GLN A 66 7.10 3.80 17.17
C GLN A 66 7.96 2.63 16.70
N ASP A 67 9.24 2.93 16.46
CA ASP A 67 10.35 2.12 15.90
C ASP A 67 10.72 0.83 16.67
N ASN A 68 9.79 0.28 17.46
CA ASN A 68 10.05 -0.70 18.52
C ASN A 68 9.76 -2.15 18.12
N MET A 69 9.77 -2.51 16.83
CA MET A 69 9.63 -3.91 16.40
C MET A 69 8.36 -4.61 16.95
N VAL A 70 7.25 -3.89 17.13
CA VAL A 70 5.99 -4.46 17.63
C VAL A 70 5.15 -4.95 16.45
N GLU A 71 4.71 -6.20 16.53
CA GLU A 71 3.80 -6.80 15.55
C GLU A 71 2.49 -6.00 15.48
N THR A 72 2.05 -5.66 14.28
CA THR A 72 0.80 -4.91 14.10
C THR A 72 -0.31 -5.89 13.74
N ALA A 73 -1.29 -6.04 14.64
CA ALA A 73 -2.52 -6.75 14.32
C ALA A 73 -3.23 -6.08 13.13
N ASN A 74 -4.01 -6.86 12.38
CA ASN A 74 -4.87 -6.32 11.33
C ASN A 74 -5.84 -5.31 11.94
N THR A 75 -5.95 -4.13 11.34
CA THR A 75 -6.83 -3.05 11.80
C THR A 75 -7.79 -2.63 10.70
N LEU A 76 -8.85 -1.90 11.04
CA LEU A 76 -9.62 -1.14 10.07
C LEU A 76 -9.08 0.29 10.05
N ASP A 77 -8.86 0.84 8.85
CA ASP A 77 -8.59 2.27 8.71
C ASP A 77 -9.81 3.06 9.19
N PRO A 78 -9.66 4.01 10.13
CA PRO A 78 -10.80 4.68 10.76
C PRO A 78 -11.50 5.68 9.84
N ILE A 79 -10.85 6.13 8.76
CA ILE A 79 -11.40 7.11 7.81
C ILE A 79 -12.13 6.37 6.69
N TYR A 80 -11.50 5.34 6.13
CA TYR A 80 -11.99 4.65 4.94
C TYR A 80 -12.73 3.34 5.23
N GLY A 81 -12.62 2.81 6.44
CA GLY A 81 -13.30 1.57 6.85
C GLY A 81 -12.80 0.33 6.12
N ILE A 82 -11.60 0.37 5.53
CA ILE A 82 -10.97 -0.77 4.85
C ILE A 82 -10.00 -1.50 5.77
N PRO A 83 -9.80 -2.82 5.60
CA PRO A 83 -8.77 -3.55 6.33
C PRO A 83 -7.36 -3.06 5.96
N VAL A 84 -6.52 -2.95 6.99
CA VAL A 84 -5.09 -2.68 6.91
C VAL A 84 -4.35 -3.88 7.49
N PHE A 85 -3.60 -4.58 6.64
CA PHE A 85 -2.85 -5.77 7.00
C PHE A 85 -1.38 -5.45 7.26
N SER A 86 -0.78 -6.15 8.23
CA SER A 86 0.67 -6.12 8.43
C SER A 86 1.34 -7.27 7.69
N LEU A 87 2.32 -6.96 6.83
CA LEU A 87 3.25 -7.93 6.24
C LEU A 87 4.56 -8.01 7.04
N TYR A 88 4.48 -7.66 8.32
CA TYR A 88 5.57 -7.65 9.27
C TYR A 88 5.10 -8.21 10.63
N GLY A 89 5.81 -9.21 11.15
CA GLY A 89 5.41 -9.97 12.35
C GLY A 89 5.24 -11.45 11.98
N GLU A 90 4.10 -12.03 12.35
CA GLU A 90 3.75 -13.44 12.10
C GLU A 90 3.89 -13.86 10.63
N VAL A 91 3.51 -12.97 9.69
CA VAL A 91 3.57 -13.24 8.26
C VAL A 91 4.39 -12.18 7.52
N ARG A 92 5.23 -12.65 6.59
CA ARG A 92 5.91 -11.81 5.60
C ARG A 92 5.34 -11.94 4.20
N ARG A 93 4.66 -13.06 3.95
CA ARG A 93 3.95 -13.35 2.72
C ARG A 93 2.48 -13.02 2.94
N PRO A 94 1.79 -12.36 1.98
CA PRO A 94 0.35 -12.18 2.10
C PRO A 94 -0.33 -13.56 2.16
N THR A 95 -1.31 -13.70 3.06
CA THR A 95 -2.11 -14.92 3.13
C THR A 95 -3.14 -14.94 2.00
N ALA A 96 -3.72 -16.11 1.70
CA ALA A 96 -4.80 -16.21 0.71
C ALA A 96 -5.96 -15.25 1.02
N ALA A 97 -6.33 -15.11 2.30
CA ALA A 97 -7.37 -14.18 2.74
C ALA A 97 -7.01 -12.71 2.48
N MET A 98 -5.74 -12.32 2.61
CA MET A 98 -5.27 -10.98 2.24
C MET A 98 -5.32 -10.78 0.72
N MET A 99 -4.88 -11.78 -0.05
CA MET A 99 -4.90 -11.74 -1.52
C MET A 99 -6.33 -11.64 -2.07
N ASP A 100 -7.29 -12.31 -1.44
CA ASP A 100 -8.71 -12.30 -1.84
C ASP A 100 -9.39 -10.92 -1.65
N THR A 101 -8.76 -9.98 -0.95
CA THR A 101 -9.34 -8.64 -0.73
C THR A 101 -9.31 -7.74 -1.96
N ALA A 102 -8.47 -8.02 -2.96
CA ALA A 102 -8.31 -7.17 -4.13
C ALA A 102 -8.03 -7.97 -5.42
N ASP A 103 -8.33 -7.34 -6.56
CA ASP A 103 -8.01 -7.85 -7.89
C ASP A 103 -6.71 -7.23 -8.43
N VAL A 104 -6.30 -6.08 -7.89
CA VAL A 104 -5.06 -5.37 -8.22
C VAL A 104 -4.37 -4.91 -6.94
N PHE A 105 -3.07 -5.11 -6.87
CA PHE A 105 -2.22 -4.56 -5.81
C PHE A 105 -1.34 -3.46 -6.41
N LEU A 106 -1.54 -2.22 -5.95
CA LEU A 106 -0.63 -1.12 -6.23
C LEU A 106 0.51 -1.17 -5.23
N PHE A 107 1.75 -1.17 -5.74
CA PHE A 107 2.95 -1.20 -4.92
C PHE A 107 3.65 0.15 -4.99
N ASP A 108 3.63 0.89 -3.89
CA ASP A 108 4.19 2.21 -3.78
C ASP A 108 5.09 2.27 -2.55
N LEU A 109 6.34 1.80 -2.67
CA LEU A 109 7.32 1.86 -1.60
C LEU A 109 8.63 2.46 -2.14
N GLN A 110 9.01 3.61 -1.60
CA GLN A 110 10.38 4.11 -1.72
C GLN A 110 11.38 3.15 -1.06
N ASP A 111 12.27 2.57 -1.85
CA ASP A 111 13.36 1.70 -1.38
C ASP A 111 14.72 2.43 -1.42
N LEU A 112 15.75 1.83 -0.83
CA LEU A 112 17.12 2.37 -0.78
C LEU A 112 18.08 1.72 -1.80
N GLY A 113 17.63 0.75 -2.58
CA GLY A 113 18.45 0.02 -3.55
C GLY A 113 19.48 -0.90 -2.89
N CYS A 114 19.25 -1.31 -1.65
CA CYS A 114 20.19 -2.12 -0.87
C CYS A 114 19.52 -3.41 -0.39
N ARG A 115 20.20 -4.54 -0.56
CA ARG A 115 19.66 -5.88 -0.27
C ARG A 115 19.18 -6.07 1.18
N ILE A 116 19.75 -5.34 2.13
CA ILE A 116 19.36 -5.46 3.54
C ILE A 116 18.05 -4.74 3.85
N TYR A 117 17.58 -3.86 2.96
CA TYR A 117 16.24 -3.27 3.02
C TYR A 117 15.24 -4.22 2.37
N THR A 118 14.15 -4.51 3.07
CA THR A 118 13.30 -5.68 2.77
C THR A 118 12.07 -5.36 1.93
N PHE A 119 11.87 -4.13 1.46
CA PHE A 119 10.67 -3.77 0.69
C PHE A 119 10.62 -4.49 -0.66
N VAL A 120 11.74 -4.63 -1.37
CA VAL A 120 11.79 -5.43 -2.61
C VAL A 120 11.48 -6.91 -2.33
N THR A 121 11.87 -7.43 -1.16
CA THR A 121 11.50 -8.79 -0.74
C THR A 121 9.99 -8.90 -0.49
N THR A 122 9.35 -7.87 0.07
CA THR A 122 7.88 -7.80 0.17
C THR A 122 7.23 -7.88 -1.22
N LEU A 123 7.74 -7.15 -2.22
CA LEU A 123 7.25 -7.25 -3.59
C LEU A 123 7.38 -8.68 -4.15
N LEU A 124 8.55 -9.31 -3.96
CA LEU A 124 8.76 -10.69 -4.39
C LEU A 124 7.74 -11.65 -3.77
N TYR A 125 7.41 -11.47 -2.50
CA TYR A 125 6.42 -12.30 -1.82
C TYR A 125 4.98 -12.07 -2.27
N LEU A 126 4.64 -10.87 -2.75
CA LEU A 126 3.33 -10.61 -3.37
C LEU A 126 3.20 -11.24 -4.76
N LEU A 127 4.32 -11.38 -5.48
CA LEU A 127 4.33 -11.92 -6.85
C LEU A 127 4.34 -13.45 -6.93
N GLN A 128 4.51 -14.14 -5.79
CA GLN A 128 4.56 -15.61 -5.68
C GLN A 128 3.23 -16.18 -5.20
#